data_AF-A0A957CI07-F1
#
_entry.id   AF-A0A957CI07-F1
#
_cell.length_a   1.000
_cell.length_b   1.000
_cell.length_c   1.000
_cell.angle_alpha   90.00
_cell.angle_beta   90.00
_cell.angle_gamma   90.00
#
_symmetry.space_group_name_H-M   'P 1'
#
loop_
_entity.id
_entity.type
_entity.pdbx_description
1 polymer ?
#
loop_
_entity_poly.entity_id
_entity_poly.type
_entity_poly.pdbx_seq_one_letter_code
_entity_poly.pdbx_strand_id
1 'polypeptide(L)'
;MTTSDISKWLQAGIAALKAGDRAKARTLLIRVVDVDEQNEQGWLWLSGAVTSNEDRRRCLENVLLINPENKSAKKGLIKLGIDPEGGDEEETAVSPPTPSPQSQTVRREYQPLSPAAAILYPDRQVKEWEWHDPTPEHQASNVAFTAQTQYDDVWSQEADICAYCAAKIETEDERCPQCNRKLVIDQFRYPKPSTNLHVFWVLLFGIGFFSLIQLFVNIVAERDILQAILNGILMVVFTGLAVGVYFRQMWAYSSALVLLILMLAFALFQYLLPPSITSSLLAGFDPAITRTLTSLAGGIGGIIRVFRLAAVAIALFLAIVQVAPDFERVQVKQLAVLGGRMRTGSDYHDTAKRAGRMGQWATAVLHWQRACALEPTHLLYQQHLGQAYAQLGFHRRSLDVLQSARSRATHPDKQAELDQLIQAVQQNMAAAQAS
;
A
#
# COMPACT_ATOMS: atom_id res chain seq x y z
N MET A 1 24.73 -6.20 -0.74
CA MET A 1 25.50 -6.00 -1.99
C MET A 1 25.82 -4.52 -2.08
N THR A 2 27.04 -4.16 -2.48
CA THR A 2 27.47 -2.75 -2.45
C THR A 2 27.10 -2.03 -3.75
N THR A 3 26.89 -0.71 -3.71
CA THR A 3 26.64 0.11 -4.90
C THR A 3 27.74 -0.04 -5.96
N SER A 4 28.97 -0.41 -5.54
CA SER A 4 30.10 -0.71 -6.42
C SER A 4 29.85 -1.93 -7.32
N ASP A 5 29.12 -2.94 -6.84
CA ASP A 5 28.84 -4.17 -7.59
C ASP A 5 27.80 -3.92 -8.69
N ILE A 6 26.80 -3.08 -8.40
CA ILE A 6 25.74 -2.69 -9.36
C ILE A 6 26.35 -1.95 -10.56
N SER A 7 27.25 -0.99 -10.30
CA SER A 7 27.93 -0.24 -11.36
C SER A 7 28.77 -1.16 -12.27
N LYS A 8 29.45 -2.16 -11.70
CA LYS A 8 30.23 -3.15 -12.46
C LYS A 8 29.32 -4.01 -13.35
N TRP A 9 28.20 -4.49 -12.84
CA TRP A 9 27.24 -5.28 -13.63
C TRP A 9 26.59 -4.46 -14.73
N LEU A 10 26.24 -3.20 -14.46
CA LEU A 10 25.70 -2.29 -15.46
C LEU A 10 26.70 -2.05 -16.60
N GLN A 11 27.95 -1.72 -16.28
CA GLN A 11 29.00 -1.53 -17.29
C GLN A 11 29.26 -2.81 -18.11
N ALA A 12 29.35 -3.96 -17.45
CA ALA A 12 29.56 -5.25 -18.11
C ALA A 12 28.37 -5.64 -19.02
N GLY A 13 27.14 -5.38 -18.58
CA GLY A 13 25.92 -5.62 -19.35
C GLY A 13 25.84 -4.73 -20.61
N ILE A 14 26.20 -3.45 -20.48
CA ILE A 14 26.28 -2.52 -21.61
C ILE A 14 27.36 -2.95 -22.61
N ALA A 15 28.54 -3.35 -22.12
CA ALA A 15 29.63 -3.83 -22.97
C ALA A 15 29.24 -5.11 -23.73
N ALA A 16 28.60 -6.06 -23.05
CA ALA A 16 28.10 -7.29 -23.67
C ALA A 16 27.05 -6.99 -24.75
N LEU A 17 26.14 -6.03 -24.50
CA LEU A 17 25.13 -5.66 -25.50
C LEU A 17 25.75 -5.01 -26.73
N LYS A 18 26.74 -4.13 -26.54
CA LYS A 18 27.50 -3.51 -27.62
C LYS A 18 28.33 -4.52 -28.42
N ALA A 19 28.81 -5.59 -27.77
CA ALA A 19 29.51 -6.69 -28.42
C ALA A 19 28.58 -7.68 -29.15
N GLY A 20 27.24 -7.48 -29.09
CA GLY A 20 26.24 -8.34 -29.73
C GLY A 20 25.79 -9.54 -28.90
N ASP A 21 26.37 -9.76 -27.72
CA ASP A 21 26.01 -10.85 -26.80
C ASP A 21 24.79 -10.46 -25.95
N ARG A 22 23.61 -10.59 -26.54
CA ARG A 22 22.32 -10.23 -25.90
C ARG A 22 21.99 -11.11 -24.70
N ALA A 23 22.37 -12.39 -24.71
CA ALA A 23 22.07 -13.31 -23.62
C ALA A 23 22.85 -12.96 -22.35
N LYS A 24 24.14 -12.67 -22.50
CA LYS A 24 25.00 -12.21 -21.39
C LYS A 24 24.59 -10.83 -20.91
N ALA A 25 24.28 -9.91 -21.83
CA ALA A 25 23.76 -8.58 -21.49
C ALA A 25 22.48 -8.66 -20.66
N ARG A 26 21.50 -9.47 -21.10
CA ARG A 26 20.22 -9.66 -20.38
C ARG A 26 20.46 -10.17 -18.96
N THR A 27 21.31 -11.19 -18.80
CA THR A 27 21.60 -11.77 -17.47
C THR A 27 22.21 -10.75 -16.51
N LEU A 28 23.16 -9.94 -17.00
CA LEU A 28 23.83 -8.91 -16.18
C LEU A 28 22.90 -7.74 -15.85
N LEU A 29 22.08 -7.31 -16.81
CA LEU A 29 21.16 -6.17 -16.65
C LEU A 29 19.94 -6.52 -15.79
N ILE A 30 19.43 -7.77 -15.84
CA ILE A 30 18.41 -8.26 -14.90
C ILE A 30 18.94 -8.16 -13.47
N ARG A 31 20.18 -8.61 -13.22
CA ARG A 31 20.77 -8.53 -11.88
C ARG A 31 20.94 -7.09 -11.38
N VAL A 32 21.11 -6.12 -12.27
CA VAL A 32 21.14 -4.69 -11.90
C VAL A 32 19.76 -4.24 -11.41
N VAL A 33 18.71 -4.53 -12.18
CA VAL A 33 17.35 -4.06 -11.86
C VAL A 33 16.70 -4.85 -10.72
N ASP A 34 17.08 -6.11 -10.49
CA ASP A 34 16.62 -6.90 -9.34
C ASP A 34 17.19 -6.37 -8.01
N VAL A 35 18.36 -5.72 -8.06
CA VAL A 35 19.03 -5.16 -6.86
C VAL A 35 18.67 -3.68 -6.67
N ASP A 36 18.49 -2.95 -7.76
CA ASP A 36 18.08 -1.54 -7.77
C ASP A 36 16.99 -1.33 -8.82
N GLU A 37 15.74 -1.50 -8.41
CA GLU A 37 14.56 -1.34 -9.27
C GLU A 37 14.39 0.11 -9.75
N GLN A 38 15.04 1.10 -9.11
CA GLN A 38 15.00 2.51 -9.52
C GLN A 38 16.13 2.87 -10.50
N ASN A 39 16.90 1.89 -10.97
CA ASN A 39 17.99 2.12 -11.92
C ASN A 39 17.48 2.36 -13.35
N GLU A 40 17.20 3.62 -13.68
CA GLU A 40 16.76 4.09 -15.00
C GLU A 40 17.62 3.52 -16.14
N GLN A 41 18.94 3.54 -15.96
CA GLN A 41 19.89 3.11 -16.98
C GLN A 41 19.90 1.58 -17.14
N GLY A 42 19.75 0.83 -16.04
CA GLY A 42 19.59 -0.62 -16.06
C GLY A 42 18.37 -1.05 -16.89
N TRP A 43 17.21 -0.45 -16.64
CA TRP A 43 15.99 -0.72 -17.39
C TRP A 43 16.10 -0.32 -18.87
N LEU A 44 16.70 0.84 -19.16
CA LEU A 44 16.85 1.31 -20.53
C LEU A 44 17.73 0.37 -21.36
N TRP A 45 18.86 -0.08 -20.82
CA TRP A 45 19.75 -1.01 -21.52
C TRP A 45 19.18 -2.43 -21.59
N LEU A 46 18.40 -2.85 -20.58
CA LEU A 46 17.71 -4.14 -20.59
C LEU A 46 16.70 -4.22 -21.75
N SER A 47 16.03 -3.11 -22.09
CA SER A 47 15.10 -3.04 -23.23
C SER A 47 15.75 -3.44 -24.58
N GLY A 48 17.06 -3.21 -24.73
CA GLY A 48 17.82 -3.62 -25.90
C GLY A 48 18.32 -5.07 -25.87
N ALA A 49 18.40 -5.67 -24.68
CA ALA A 49 18.88 -7.04 -24.48
C ALA A 49 17.76 -8.09 -24.59
N VAL A 50 16.52 -7.70 -24.31
CA VAL A 50 15.34 -8.57 -24.44
C VAL A 50 14.90 -8.75 -25.89
N THR A 51 14.40 -9.94 -26.20
CA THR A 51 14.03 -10.36 -27.56
C THR A 51 12.55 -10.15 -27.88
N SER A 52 11.67 -10.23 -26.89
CA SER A 52 10.23 -9.99 -27.06
C SER A 52 9.91 -8.49 -27.08
N ASN A 53 9.02 -8.06 -27.98
CA ASN A 53 8.51 -6.69 -28.01
C ASN A 53 7.77 -6.33 -26.72
N GLU A 54 7.11 -7.30 -26.09
CA GLU A 54 6.41 -7.14 -24.82
C GLU A 54 7.37 -6.86 -23.66
N ASP A 55 8.46 -7.63 -23.56
CA ASP A 55 9.49 -7.38 -22.54
C ASP A 55 10.24 -6.07 -22.80
N ARG A 56 10.45 -5.71 -24.08
CA ARG A 56 11.03 -4.42 -24.45
C ARG A 56 10.13 -3.28 -24.01
N ARG A 57 8.82 -3.38 -24.26
CA ARG A 57 7.82 -2.42 -23.80
C ARG A 57 7.88 -2.25 -22.28
N ARG A 58 7.83 -3.34 -21.51
CA ARG A 58 7.90 -3.32 -20.04
C ARG A 58 9.15 -2.59 -19.52
N CYS A 59 10.31 -2.88 -20.10
CA CYS A 59 11.55 -2.21 -19.74
C CYS A 59 11.48 -0.69 -19.98
N LEU A 60 10.91 -0.26 -21.11
CA LEU A 60 10.78 1.15 -21.46
C LEU A 60 9.71 1.87 -20.62
N GLU A 61 8.61 1.19 -20.27
CA GLU A 61 7.60 1.73 -19.35
C GLU A 61 8.17 1.92 -17.94
N ASN A 62 8.99 0.98 -17.45
CA ASN A 62 9.70 1.14 -16.17
C ASN A 62 10.66 2.34 -16.18
N VAL A 63 11.34 2.62 -17.31
CA VAL A 63 12.16 3.83 -17.45
C VAL A 63 11.32 5.09 -17.31
N LEU A 64 10.12 5.14 -17.92
CA LEU A 64 9.23 6.30 -17.83
C LEU A 64 8.55 6.45 -16.46
N LEU A 65 8.37 5.35 -15.72
CA LEU A 65 7.92 5.42 -14.31
C LEU A 65 8.99 6.05 -13.40
N ILE A 66 10.27 5.81 -13.69
CA ILE A 66 11.40 6.38 -12.94
C ILE A 66 11.67 7.82 -13.39
N ASN A 67 11.71 8.06 -14.70
CA ASN A 67 11.98 9.35 -15.32
C ASN A 67 11.01 9.58 -16.51
N PRO A 68 9.86 10.25 -16.26
CA PRO A 68 8.86 10.53 -17.30
C PRO A 68 9.39 11.34 -18.48
N GLU A 69 10.48 12.10 -18.29
CA GLU A 69 11.10 12.96 -19.30
C GLU A 69 12.16 12.23 -20.14
N ASN A 70 12.34 10.91 -19.96
CA ASN A 70 13.33 10.15 -20.72
C ASN A 70 12.96 10.02 -22.21
N LYS A 71 13.57 10.88 -23.03
CA LYS A 71 13.38 10.93 -24.50
C LYS A 71 13.73 9.62 -25.20
N SER A 72 14.68 8.84 -24.69
CA SER A 72 15.08 7.56 -25.29
C SER A 72 14.01 6.50 -25.11
N ALA A 73 13.36 6.47 -23.94
CA ALA A 73 12.28 5.53 -23.66
C ALA A 73 11.01 5.86 -24.45
N LYS A 74 10.61 7.14 -24.52
CA LYS A 74 9.50 7.59 -25.39
C LYS A 74 9.73 7.20 -26.85
N LYS A 75 10.92 7.46 -27.40
CA LYS A 75 11.29 7.04 -28.76
C LYS A 75 11.27 5.52 -28.95
N GLY A 76 11.64 4.76 -27.92
CA GLY A 76 11.59 3.30 -27.95
C GLY A 76 10.17 2.76 -28.04
N LEU A 77 9.22 3.36 -27.30
CA LEU A 77 7.79 3.00 -27.35
C LEU A 77 7.14 3.38 -28.68
N ILE A 78 7.47 4.55 -29.22
CA ILE A 78 6.99 4.98 -30.55
C ILE A 78 7.43 3.99 -31.64
N LYS A 79 8.67 3.47 -31.56
CA LYS A 79 9.16 2.42 -32.47
C LYS A 79 8.42 1.08 -32.33
N LEU A 80 7.77 0.84 -31.20
CA LEU A 80 6.91 -0.32 -30.97
C LEU A 80 5.44 -0.04 -31.36
N GLY A 81 5.13 1.13 -31.93
CA GLY A 81 3.78 1.52 -32.31
C GLY A 81 2.91 2.03 -31.15
N ILE A 82 3.52 2.40 -30.03
CA ILE A 82 2.83 2.91 -28.84
C ILE A 82 3.12 4.39 -28.72
N ASP A 83 2.09 5.23 -28.82
CA ASP A 83 2.21 6.65 -28.56
C ASP A 83 2.09 6.91 -27.04
N PRO A 84 3.16 7.35 -26.36
CA PRO A 84 3.10 7.64 -24.92
C PRO A 84 2.38 8.97 -24.60
N GLU A 85 2.03 9.79 -25.60
CA GLU A 85 1.40 11.11 -25.43
C GLU A 85 -0.01 11.20 -26.05
N GLY A 86 -0.47 10.18 -26.79
CA GLY A 86 -1.82 10.09 -27.34
C GLY A 86 -2.80 9.38 -26.40
N GLY A 87 -3.38 10.12 -25.45
CA GLY A 87 -4.53 9.67 -24.68
C GLY A 87 -5.83 10.00 -25.42
N ASP A 88 -6.51 8.96 -25.92
CA ASP A 88 -7.96 8.81 -26.08
C ASP A 88 -8.79 10.10 -26.16
N GLU A 89 -8.74 10.79 -27.31
CA GLU A 89 -9.87 11.58 -27.82
C GLU A 89 -10.75 10.64 -28.66
N GLU A 90 -11.80 10.05 -28.07
CA GLU A 90 -12.87 9.43 -28.86
C GLU A 90 -14.25 9.64 -28.20
N GLU A 91 -14.89 10.68 -28.72
CA GLU A 91 -16.30 10.77 -29.12
C GLU A 91 -17.41 10.60 -28.05
N THR A 92 -17.80 11.76 -27.51
CA THR A 92 -19.10 12.07 -26.93
C THR A 92 -20.26 11.72 -27.87
N ALA A 93 -20.90 10.57 -27.65
CA ALA A 93 -22.29 10.33 -28.03
C ALA A 93 -23.19 10.47 -26.80
N VAL A 94 -24.07 11.47 -26.86
CA VAL A 94 -24.99 11.89 -25.80
C VAL A 94 -26.00 10.78 -25.45
N SER A 95 -26.12 10.46 -24.16
CA SER A 95 -27.29 9.80 -23.55
C SER A 95 -27.57 10.41 -22.17
N PRO A 96 -28.84 10.48 -21.73
CA PRO A 96 -29.34 11.44 -20.73
C PRO A 96 -28.92 11.12 -19.28
N PRO A 97 -29.01 12.09 -18.34
CA PRO A 97 -28.23 12.08 -17.11
C PRO A 97 -28.73 11.02 -16.12
N THR A 98 -27.84 10.13 -15.72
CA THR A 98 -27.93 9.44 -14.43
C THR A 98 -27.28 10.34 -13.37
N PRO A 99 -27.87 10.54 -12.19
CA PRO A 99 -27.41 11.53 -11.21
C PRO A 99 -25.99 11.19 -10.72
N SER A 100 -25.08 12.15 -10.91
CA SER A 100 -23.71 12.10 -10.40
C SER A 100 -23.70 11.98 -8.87
N PRO A 101 -22.76 11.22 -8.28
CA PRO A 101 -22.59 11.16 -6.83
C PRO A 101 -22.27 12.57 -6.33
N GLN A 102 -23.02 13.04 -5.33
CA GLN A 102 -22.87 14.38 -4.79
C GLN A 102 -21.49 14.51 -4.13
N SER A 103 -20.54 15.18 -4.80
CA SER A 103 -19.36 15.70 -4.14
C SER A 103 -19.78 16.89 -3.28
N GLN A 104 -19.64 16.75 -1.96
CA GLN A 104 -19.78 17.89 -1.07
C GLN A 104 -18.42 18.58 -0.96
N THR A 105 -18.28 19.72 -1.63
CA THR A 105 -17.17 20.65 -1.39
C THR A 105 -17.36 21.27 -0.01
N VAL A 106 -16.66 20.74 0.99
CA VAL A 106 -16.62 21.34 2.33
C VAL A 106 -15.63 22.49 2.30
N ARG A 107 -16.15 23.71 2.14
CA ARG A 107 -15.37 24.95 2.24
C ARG A 107 -15.25 25.36 3.70
N ARG A 108 -14.02 25.37 4.24
CA ARG A 108 -13.77 25.90 5.59
C ARG A 108 -12.88 27.14 5.49
N GLU A 109 -13.43 28.29 5.86
CA GLU A 109 -12.70 29.54 5.99
C GLU A 109 -11.98 29.60 7.33
N TYR A 110 -10.66 29.79 7.29
CA TYR A 110 -9.87 30.03 8.49
C TYR A 110 -9.68 31.53 8.69
N GLN A 111 -9.86 31.99 9.93
CA GLN A 111 -9.67 33.40 10.25
C GLN A 111 -8.18 33.77 10.11
N PRO A 112 -7.85 34.86 9.39
CA PRO A 112 -6.46 35.27 9.19
C PRO A 112 -5.73 35.52 10.50
N LEU A 113 -4.49 35.04 10.59
CA LEU A 113 -3.57 35.36 11.69
C LEU A 113 -3.27 36.88 11.79
N SER A 114 -3.43 37.64 10.69
CA SER A 114 -3.32 39.10 10.67
C SER A 114 -4.01 39.73 9.45
N PRO A 115 -4.37 41.03 9.48
CA PRO A 115 -4.93 41.74 8.33
C PRO A 115 -4.01 41.72 7.09
N ALA A 116 -2.69 41.77 7.30
CA ALA A 116 -1.72 41.71 6.21
C ALA A 116 -1.71 40.33 5.52
N ALA A 117 -1.91 39.24 6.28
CA ALA A 117 -2.00 37.90 5.72
C ALA A 117 -3.27 37.68 4.87
N ALA A 118 -4.37 38.41 5.17
CA ALA A 118 -5.59 38.43 4.37
C ALA A 118 -5.39 39.05 2.99
N ILE A 119 -4.55 40.08 2.88
CA ILE A 119 -4.32 40.79 1.63
C ILE A 119 -3.26 40.06 0.78
N LEU A 120 -2.19 39.57 1.41
CA LEU A 120 -1.05 39.00 0.69
C LEU A 120 -1.25 37.54 0.28
N TYR A 121 -2.08 36.77 1.00
CA TYR A 121 -2.25 35.32 0.77
C TYR A 121 -3.72 34.88 0.90
N PRO A 122 -4.64 35.39 0.06
CA PRO A 122 -6.06 35.04 0.13
C PRO A 122 -6.31 33.54 -0.11
N ASP A 123 -5.55 32.92 -1.01
CA ASP A 123 -5.70 31.50 -1.39
C ASP A 123 -5.34 30.51 -0.26
N ARG A 124 -4.64 30.96 0.79
CA ARG A 124 -4.35 30.13 1.97
C ARG A 124 -5.49 30.12 2.99
N GLN A 125 -6.45 31.04 2.88
CA GLN A 125 -7.54 31.22 3.86
C GLN A 125 -8.75 30.35 3.55
N VAL A 126 -8.90 30.01 2.27
CA VAL A 126 -9.87 29.05 1.77
C VAL A 126 -9.11 27.78 1.42
N LYS A 127 -9.18 26.78 2.28
CA LYS A 127 -8.83 25.42 1.87
C LYS A 127 -10.12 24.74 1.45
N GLU A 128 -10.25 24.57 0.14
CA GLU A 128 -11.24 23.70 -0.45
C GLU A 128 -10.60 22.33 -0.56
N TRP A 129 -11.16 21.35 0.14
CA TRP A 129 -10.85 19.96 -0.12
C TRP A 129 -12.13 19.30 -0.59
N GLU A 130 -12.00 18.54 -1.65
CA GLU A 130 -13.05 17.64 -2.07
C GLU A 130 -13.04 16.50 -1.06
N TRP A 131 -13.97 16.54 -0.11
CA TRP A 131 -14.17 15.42 0.79
C TRP A 131 -14.91 14.37 -0.03
N HIS A 132 -14.15 13.45 -0.62
CA HIS A 132 -14.71 12.18 -1.04
C HIS A 132 -14.98 11.41 0.23
N ASP A 133 -16.25 11.18 0.52
CA ASP A 133 -16.61 10.17 1.51
C ASP A 133 -15.85 8.90 1.13
N PRO A 134 -14.99 8.32 1.99
CA PRO A 134 -14.38 7.04 1.69
C PRO A 134 -15.44 5.95 1.84
N THR A 135 -16.59 6.06 1.16
CA THR A 135 -17.08 5.16 0.13
C THR A 135 -18.54 5.51 -0.21
N PRO A 136 -18.81 5.74 -1.50
CA PRO A 136 -19.74 4.87 -2.20
C PRO A 136 -19.02 4.09 -3.32
N GLU A 137 -17.72 3.82 -3.16
CA GLU A 137 -16.93 3.06 -4.15
C GLU A 137 -17.18 1.53 -4.08
N HIS A 138 -18.14 1.10 -3.27
CA HIS A 138 -18.49 -0.31 -3.12
C HIS A 138 -19.53 -0.81 -4.12
N GLN A 139 -19.95 0.00 -5.10
CA GLN A 139 -20.74 -0.52 -6.20
C GLN A 139 -19.90 -1.50 -7.01
N ALA A 140 -20.34 -2.76 -7.06
CA ALA A 140 -19.74 -3.79 -7.89
C ALA A 140 -19.70 -3.29 -9.34
N SER A 141 -18.51 -2.97 -9.85
CA SER A 141 -18.36 -2.61 -11.26
C SER A 141 -18.74 -3.81 -12.10
N ASN A 142 -19.81 -3.70 -12.88
CA ASN A 142 -20.25 -4.70 -13.85
C ASN A 142 -19.20 -4.82 -14.97
N VAL A 143 -18.17 -5.64 -14.76
CA VAL A 143 -17.26 -6.01 -15.85
C VAL A 143 -17.71 -7.34 -16.42
N ALA A 144 -18.71 -7.26 -17.29
CA ALA A 144 -19.20 -8.41 -18.04
C ALA A 144 -18.08 -8.95 -18.95
N PHE A 145 -17.56 -10.13 -18.62
CA PHE A 145 -17.04 -11.03 -19.65
C PHE A 145 -18.25 -11.55 -20.41
N THR A 146 -18.56 -10.92 -21.53
CA THR A 146 -19.75 -11.19 -22.33
C THR A 146 -19.49 -12.41 -23.22
N ALA A 147 -19.56 -13.62 -22.64
CA ALA A 147 -19.68 -14.83 -23.46
C ALA A 147 -21.07 -14.91 -24.14
N GLN A 148 -22.08 -14.26 -23.58
CA GLN A 148 -23.38 -13.88 -24.18
C GLN A 148 -24.11 -13.00 -23.15
N THR A 149 -24.76 -11.91 -23.58
CA THR A 149 -25.59 -11.01 -22.75
C THR A 149 -26.89 -11.65 -22.23
N GLN A 150 -26.95 -12.98 -22.13
CA GLN A 150 -28.22 -13.72 -22.00
C GLN A 150 -28.61 -14.07 -20.55
N TYR A 151 -27.74 -13.84 -19.57
CA TYR A 151 -28.03 -14.17 -18.17
C TYR A 151 -28.54 -12.93 -17.41
N ASP A 152 -29.78 -12.99 -16.93
CA ASP A 152 -30.32 -12.04 -15.93
C ASP A 152 -30.02 -12.58 -14.52
N ASP A 153 -28.81 -12.28 -14.03
CA ASP A 153 -28.32 -12.74 -12.74
C ASP A 153 -27.59 -11.65 -11.95
N VAL A 154 -27.11 -11.98 -10.77
CA VAL A 154 -26.42 -11.04 -9.86
C VAL A 154 -25.19 -10.38 -10.47
N TRP A 155 -24.64 -10.91 -11.56
CA TRP A 155 -23.45 -10.37 -12.23
C TRP A 155 -23.79 -9.37 -13.34
N SER A 156 -25.07 -9.23 -13.71
CA SER A 156 -25.55 -8.24 -14.68
C SER A 156 -26.21 -7.03 -14.02
N GLN A 157 -26.44 -7.08 -12.70
CA GLN A 157 -27.11 -6.02 -11.94
C GLN A 157 -26.08 -5.19 -11.18
N GLU A 158 -26.26 -3.87 -11.13
CA GLU A 158 -25.50 -2.98 -10.24
C GLU A 158 -25.98 -3.18 -8.80
N ALA A 159 -25.47 -4.21 -8.14
CA ALA A 159 -25.81 -4.51 -6.75
C ALA A 159 -24.58 -4.97 -5.98
N ASP A 160 -24.53 -4.60 -4.71
CA ASP A 160 -23.50 -5.09 -3.80
C ASP A 160 -23.72 -6.58 -3.56
N ILE A 161 -22.70 -7.37 -3.86
CA ILE A 161 -22.75 -8.84 -3.76
C ILE A 161 -21.73 -9.35 -2.74
N CYS A 162 -22.09 -10.45 -2.07
CA CYS A 162 -21.25 -11.10 -1.10
C CYS A 162 -19.98 -11.65 -1.73
N ALA A 163 -18.80 -11.30 -1.18
CA ALA A 163 -17.50 -11.79 -1.63
C ALA A 163 -17.40 -13.34 -1.67
N TYR A 164 -18.19 -14.04 -0.86
CA TYR A 164 -18.13 -15.49 -0.70
C TYR A 164 -19.13 -16.24 -1.57
N CYS A 165 -20.41 -15.88 -1.53
CA CYS A 165 -21.50 -16.65 -2.17
C CYS A 165 -22.22 -15.91 -3.30
N ALA A 166 -21.82 -14.68 -3.62
CA ALA A 166 -22.46 -13.82 -4.63
C ALA A 166 -23.95 -13.51 -4.37
N ALA A 167 -24.42 -13.66 -3.13
CA ALA A 167 -25.75 -13.19 -2.74
C ALA A 167 -25.79 -11.65 -2.75
N LYS A 168 -26.92 -11.07 -3.16
CA LYS A 168 -27.17 -9.64 -3.02
C LYS A 168 -27.16 -9.24 -1.55
N ILE A 169 -26.54 -8.10 -1.24
CA ILE A 169 -26.37 -7.53 0.09
C ILE A 169 -27.02 -6.15 0.11
N GLU A 170 -27.71 -5.84 1.21
CA GLU A 170 -28.23 -4.50 1.48
C GLU A 170 -27.28 -3.70 2.40
N THR A 171 -27.41 -2.38 2.41
CA THR A 171 -26.53 -1.48 3.17
C THR A 171 -26.61 -1.69 4.68
N GLU A 172 -27.69 -2.29 5.18
CA GLU A 172 -27.94 -2.53 6.61
C GLU A 172 -27.40 -3.90 7.06
N ASP A 173 -27.08 -4.80 6.13
CA ASP A 173 -26.67 -6.17 6.46
C ASP A 173 -25.27 -6.22 7.09
N GLU A 174 -25.18 -6.72 8.31
CA GLU A 174 -23.91 -7.08 8.97
C GLU A 174 -23.46 -8.51 8.66
N ARG A 175 -24.42 -9.38 8.29
CA ARG A 175 -24.21 -10.78 7.94
C ARG A 175 -24.90 -11.07 6.62
N CYS A 176 -24.29 -11.95 5.82
CA CYS A 176 -24.88 -12.33 4.55
C CYS A 176 -26.18 -13.16 4.76
N PRO A 177 -27.30 -12.83 4.11
CA PRO A 177 -28.57 -13.55 4.29
C PRO A 177 -28.51 -15.00 3.80
N GLN A 178 -27.67 -15.30 2.81
CA GLN A 178 -27.58 -16.65 2.23
C GLN A 178 -26.55 -17.55 2.92
N CYS A 179 -25.33 -17.05 3.17
CA CYS A 179 -24.25 -17.85 3.77
C CYS A 179 -24.02 -17.61 5.27
N ASN A 180 -24.76 -16.69 5.89
CA ASN A 180 -24.67 -16.31 7.30
C ASN A 180 -23.25 -15.91 7.79
N ARG A 181 -22.34 -15.59 6.87
CA ARG A 181 -21.00 -15.10 7.21
C ARG A 181 -21.05 -13.65 7.67
N LYS A 182 -20.23 -13.31 8.67
CA LYS A 182 -20.03 -11.92 9.10
C LYS A 182 -19.37 -11.14 7.97
N LEU A 183 -20.05 -10.10 7.49
CA LEU A 183 -19.58 -9.24 6.40
C LEU A 183 -18.68 -8.13 6.91
N VAL A 184 -18.96 -7.60 8.10
CA VAL A 184 -18.18 -6.52 8.70
C VAL A 184 -16.97 -7.09 9.42
N ILE A 185 -15.78 -6.74 8.94
CA ILE A 185 -14.53 -7.10 9.61
C ILE A 185 -13.71 -5.86 9.95
N ASP A 186 -13.01 -5.91 11.07
CA ASP A 186 -12.08 -4.84 11.46
C ASP A 186 -10.77 -5.03 10.70
N GLN A 187 -10.40 -4.04 9.90
CA GLN A 187 -9.10 -3.98 9.25
C GLN A 187 -8.38 -2.68 9.62
N PHE A 188 -7.06 -2.69 9.52
CA PHE A 188 -6.31 -1.44 9.63
C PHE A 188 -6.71 -0.51 8.49
N ARG A 189 -6.86 0.80 8.78
CA ARG A 189 -7.12 1.82 7.75
C ARG A 189 -6.13 1.73 6.59
N TYR A 190 -4.85 1.49 6.91
CA TYR A 190 -3.83 1.18 5.91
C TYR A 190 -3.44 -0.31 5.97
N PRO A 191 -3.65 -1.07 4.88
CA PRO A 191 -3.29 -2.49 4.82
C PRO A 191 -1.77 -2.70 4.88
N LYS A 192 -1.00 -1.73 4.35
CA LYS A 192 0.47 -1.68 4.46
C LYS A 192 0.89 -0.55 5.40
N PRO A 193 1.97 -0.71 6.17
CA PRO A 193 2.50 0.34 7.02
C PRO A 193 2.91 1.57 6.19
N SER A 194 2.58 2.77 6.66
CA SER A 194 2.99 4.00 5.98
C SER A 194 4.48 4.28 6.11
N THR A 195 5.04 5.05 5.17
CA THR A 195 6.44 5.54 5.27
C THR A 195 6.65 6.34 6.56
N ASN A 196 5.64 7.09 7.01
CA ASN A 196 5.71 7.90 8.21
C ASN A 196 5.81 7.04 9.48
N LEU A 197 5.13 5.89 9.50
CA LEU A 197 5.28 4.91 10.58
C LEU A 197 6.73 4.39 10.66
N HIS A 198 7.37 4.13 9.52
CA HIS A 198 8.79 3.74 9.49
C HIS A 198 9.71 4.84 10.00
N VAL A 199 9.50 6.10 9.58
CA VAL A 199 10.27 7.25 10.08
C VAL A 199 10.10 7.41 11.59
N PHE A 200 8.87 7.29 12.09
CA PHE A 200 8.58 7.39 13.52
C PHE A 200 9.26 6.28 14.33
N TRP A 201 9.24 5.05 13.82
CA TRP A 201 9.98 3.94 14.41
C TRP A 201 11.49 4.22 14.51
N VAL A 202 12.10 4.73 13.42
CA VAL A 202 13.53 5.11 13.40
C VAL A 202 13.82 6.22 14.42
N LEU A 203 12.94 7.20 14.55
CA LEU A 203 13.11 8.28 15.52
C LEU A 203 13.06 7.78 16.96
N LEU A 204 12.12 6.89 17.30
CA LEU A 204 12.08 6.27 18.63
C LEU A 204 13.36 5.50 18.93
N PHE A 205 13.84 4.71 17.96
CA PHE A 205 15.10 4.00 18.11
C PHE A 205 16.29 4.96 18.27
N GLY A 206 16.31 6.06 17.50
CA GLY A 206 17.32 7.11 17.60
C GLY A 206 17.34 7.79 18.97
N ILE A 207 16.19 8.05 19.57
CA ILE A 207 16.09 8.59 20.94
C ILE A 207 16.67 7.61 21.96
N GLY A 208 16.39 6.31 21.81
CA GLY A 208 17.01 5.26 22.61
C GLY A 208 18.53 5.23 22.45
N PHE A 209 19.02 5.33 21.22
CA PHE A 209 20.45 5.35 20.88
C PHE A 209 21.17 6.58 21.46
N PHE A 210 20.60 7.79 21.37
CA PHE A 210 21.17 8.97 22.03
C PHE A 210 21.23 8.81 23.55
N SER A 211 20.25 8.10 24.14
CA SER A 211 20.25 7.78 25.58
C SER A 211 21.35 6.79 25.94
N LEU A 212 21.65 5.82 25.07
CA LEU A 212 22.81 4.93 25.22
C LEU A 212 24.15 5.70 25.17
N ILE A 213 24.31 6.63 24.23
CA ILE A 213 25.53 7.45 24.17
C ILE A 213 25.64 8.30 25.44
N GLN A 214 24.55 8.89 25.90
CA GLN A 214 24.54 9.69 27.13
C GLN A 214 24.86 8.85 28.38
N LEU A 215 24.37 7.61 28.45
CA LEU A 215 24.74 6.64 29.48
C LEU A 215 26.26 6.43 29.49
N PHE A 216 26.86 6.16 28.33
CA PHE A 216 28.30 5.94 28.22
C PHE A 216 29.11 7.17 28.62
N VAL A 217 28.73 8.37 28.14
CA VAL A 217 29.38 9.63 28.52
C VAL A 217 29.31 9.88 30.02
N ASN A 218 28.17 9.58 30.66
CA ASN A 218 28.02 9.76 32.10
C ASN A 218 28.88 8.79 32.92
N ILE A 219 29.06 7.56 32.45
CA ILE A 219 29.94 6.56 33.07
C ILE A 219 31.41 6.98 32.92
N VAL A 220 31.84 7.33 31.70
CA VAL A 220 33.25 7.67 31.40
C VAL A 220 33.68 8.97 32.08
N ALA A 221 32.78 9.96 32.15
CA ALA A 221 33.09 11.25 32.76
C ALA A 221 32.95 11.24 34.29
N GLU A 222 32.76 10.07 34.92
CA GLU A 222 32.58 9.89 36.37
C GLU A 222 31.58 10.89 36.99
N ARG A 223 30.53 11.27 36.24
CA ARG A 223 29.63 12.36 36.66
C ARG A 223 28.65 11.90 37.73
N ASP A 224 27.54 11.33 37.30
CA ASP A 224 26.38 11.05 38.15
C ASP A 224 25.80 9.68 37.81
N ILE A 225 25.88 8.73 38.74
CA ILE A 225 25.36 7.37 38.60
C ILE A 225 23.84 7.39 38.35
N LEU A 226 23.10 8.28 39.01
CA LEU A 226 21.66 8.41 38.82
C LEU A 226 21.29 8.82 37.39
N GLN A 227 22.03 9.76 36.78
CA GLN A 227 21.79 10.13 35.37
C GLN A 227 22.16 8.99 34.42
N ALA A 228 23.21 8.23 34.73
CA ALA A 228 23.55 7.04 33.97
C ALA A 228 22.39 6.03 34.00
N ILE A 229 21.90 5.65 35.18
CA ILE A 229 20.76 4.73 35.34
C ILE A 229 19.53 5.23 34.57
N LEU A 230 19.16 6.50 34.71
CA LEU A 230 18.00 7.07 34.02
C LEU A 230 18.13 6.97 32.50
N ASN A 231 19.30 7.30 31.94
CA ASN A 231 19.53 7.18 30.50
C ASN A 231 19.55 5.72 30.03
N GLY A 232 20.02 4.78 30.86
CA GLY A 232 19.93 3.35 30.60
C GLY A 232 18.48 2.85 30.55
N ILE A 233 17.64 3.27 31.51
CA ILE A 233 16.20 2.97 31.50
C ILE A 233 15.56 3.55 30.24
N LEU A 234 15.85 4.82 29.93
CA LEU A 234 15.31 5.51 28.76
C LEU A 234 15.69 4.78 27.46
N MET A 235 16.92 4.29 27.35
CA MET A 235 17.37 3.47 26.23
C MET A 235 16.49 2.22 26.08
N VAL A 236 16.37 1.39 27.13
CA VAL A 236 15.61 0.14 27.08
C VAL A 236 14.15 0.41 26.71
N VAL A 237 13.53 1.42 27.34
CA VAL A 237 12.13 1.79 27.10
C VAL A 237 11.91 2.21 25.66
N PHE A 238 12.70 3.15 25.13
CA PHE A 238 12.50 3.63 23.75
C PHE A 238 12.81 2.57 22.69
N THR A 239 13.80 1.70 22.91
CA THR A 239 14.04 0.56 22.02
C THR A 239 12.87 -0.43 22.05
N GLY A 240 12.32 -0.74 23.24
CA GLY A 240 11.15 -1.60 23.37
C GLY A 240 9.90 -1.02 22.71
N LEU A 241 9.67 0.29 22.89
CA LEU A 241 8.56 1.00 22.24
C LEU A 241 8.72 1.08 20.73
N ALA A 242 9.94 1.27 20.23
CA ALA A 242 10.22 1.19 18.80
C ALA A 242 9.81 -0.20 18.28
N VAL A 243 10.26 -1.29 18.90
CA VAL A 243 9.85 -2.65 18.48
C VAL A 243 8.32 -2.82 18.53
N GLY A 244 7.65 -2.35 19.58
CA GLY A 244 6.18 -2.40 19.67
C GLY A 244 5.46 -1.64 18.56
N VAL A 245 5.95 -0.44 18.22
CA VAL A 245 5.44 0.41 17.13
C VAL A 245 5.66 -0.25 15.76
N TYR A 246 6.81 -0.91 15.56
CA TYR A 246 7.10 -1.65 14.33
C TYR A 246 6.05 -2.75 14.08
N PHE A 247 5.62 -3.45 15.13
CA PHE A 247 4.55 -4.44 15.08
C PHE A 247 3.14 -3.85 15.17
N ARG A 248 2.98 -2.53 14.98
CA ARG A 248 1.69 -1.81 15.00
C ARG A 248 0.87 -2.03 16.27
N GLN A 249 1.54 -2.14 17.43
CA GLN A 249 0.86 -2.29 18.72
C GLN A 249 0.37 -0.94 19.25
N MET A 250 -0.95 -0.80 19.43
CA MET A 250 -1.57 0.46 19.86
C MET A 250 -1.07 0.93 21.24
N TRP A 251 -0.88 0.00 22.19
CA TRP A 251 -0.36 0.35 23.52
C TRP A 251 1.05 0.94 23.47
N ALA A 252 1.89 0.48 22.54
CA ALA A 252 3.25 0.99 22.37
C ALA A 252 3.24 2.40 21.77
N TYR A 253 2.37 2.66 20.80
CA TYR A 253 2.16 4.00 20.25
C TYR A 253 1.67 4.99 21.32
N SER A 254 0.63 4.64 22.08
CA SER A 254 0.11 5.49 23.16
C SER A 254 1.16 5.77 24.25
N SER A 255 1.91 4.73 24.64
CA SER A 255 2.99 4.87 25.64
C SER A 255 4.12 5.76 25.14
N ALA A 256 4.51 5.61 23.88
CA ALA A 256 5.52 6.47 23.25
C ALA A 256 5.07 7.94 23.21
N LEU A 257 3.81 8.20 22.84
CA LEU A 257 3.25 9.55 22.80
C LEU A 257 3.30 10.22 24.19
N VAL A 258 2.86 9.52 25.24
CA VAL A 258 2.91 10.03 26.61
C VAL A 258 4.35 10.34 27.04
N LEU A 259 5.29 9.43 26.78
CA LEU A 259 6.70 9.64 27.15
C LEU A 259 7.35 10.79 26.38
N LEU A 260 7.06 10.95 25.08
CA LEU A 260 7.56 12.07 24.28
C LEU A 260 7.03 13.41 24.82
N ILE A 261 5.74 13.48 25.18
CA ILE A 261 5.15 14.66 25.82
C ILE A 261 5.82 14.96 27.16
N LEU A 262 5.97 13.95 28.03
CA LEU A 262 6.60 14.12 29.33
C LEU A 262 8.05 14.59 29.21
N MET A 263 8.82 14.05 28.25
CA MET A 263 10.19 14.49 28.00
C MET A 263 10.26 15.93 27.50
N LEU A 264 9.38 16.32 26.58
CA LEU A 264 9.34 17.68 26.04
C LEU A 264 8.88 18.67 27.11
N ALA A 265 7.87 18.33 27.90
CA ALA A 265 7.37 19.14 29.01
C ALA A 265 8.43 19.31 30.11
N PHE A 266 9.16 18.24 30.45
CA PHE A 266 10.27 18.31 31.40
C PHE A 266 11.40 19.21 30.87
N ALA A 267 11.77 19.09 29.59
CA ALA A 267 12.79 19.95 29.00
C ALA A 267 12.37 21.42 28.96
N LEU A 268 11.11 21.68 28.63
CA LEU A 268 10.51 23.02 28.64
C LEU A 268 10.49 23.60 30.06
N PHE A 269 10.11 22.81 31.07
CA PHE A 269 10.13 23.19 32.47
C PHE A 269 11.53 23.62 32.93
N GLN A 270 12.57 22.86 32.56
CA GLN A 270 13.95 23.22 32.88
C GLN A 270 14.43 24.50 32.17
N TYR A 271 13.92 24.78 30.97
CA TYR A 271 14.28 25.99 30.22
C TYR A 271 13.55 27.24 30.73
N LEU A 272 12.28 27.12 31.12
CA LEU A 272 11.45 28.27 31.53
C LEU A 272 11.67 28.69 32.98
N LEU A 273 12.07 27.78 33.88
CA LEU A 273 12.27 28.15 35.28
C LEU A 273 13.65 28.79 35.50
N PRO A 274 13.71 30.02 36.08
CA PRO A 274 14.97 30.62 36.50
C PRO A 274 15.78 29.73 37.44
N PRO A 275 17.12 29.73 37.36
CA PRO A 275 17.99 28.95 38.25
C PRO A 275 17.79 29.23 39.75
N SER A 276 17.32 30.43 40.10
CA SER A 276 17.01 30.85 41.47
C SER A 276 15.75 30.19 42.04
N ILE A 277 14.76 29.94 41.19
CA ILE A 277 13.50 29.29 41.58
C ILE A 277 13.71 27.77 41.66
N THR A 278 14.45 27.19 40.71
CA THR A 278 14.78 25.76 40.73
C THR A 278 15.60 25.38 41.97
N SER A 279 16.63 26.16 42.33
CA SER A 279 17.42 25.90 43.54
C SER A 279 16.61 26.00 44.82
N SER A 280 15.64 26.91 44.88
CA SER A 280 14.73 27.09 46.03
C SER A 280 13.70 25.95 46.14
N LEU A 281 13.10 25.52 45.01
CA LEU A 281 12.17 24.39 44.95
C LEU A 281 12.86 23.06 45.27
N LEU A 282 14.16 22.95 44.94
CA LEU A 282 14.95 21.75 45.10
C LEU A 282 15.76 21.71 46.40
N ALA A 283 15.67 22.75 47.23
CA ALA A 283 16.49 22.90 48.45
C ALA A 283 16.30 21.77 49.48
N GLY A 284 15.19 21.01 49.41
CA GLY A 284 14.91 19.86 50.28
C GLY A 284 15.24 18.49 49.67
N PHE A 285 15.72 18.42 48.43
CA PHE A 285 16.05 17.16 47.76
C PHE A 285 17.54 16.84 47.86
N ASP A 286 17.88 15.54 47.73
CA ASP A 286 19.26 15.07 47.72
C ASP A 286 20.07 15.79 46.62
N PRO A 287 21.31 16.26 46.92
CA PRO A 287 22.18 16.94 45.96
C PRO A 287 22.50 16.14 44.67
N ALA A 288 22.31 14.83 44.68
CA ALA A 288 22.38 14.00 43.47
C ALA A 288 21.12 14.16 42.60
N ILE A 289 19.93 14.28 43.21
CA ILE A 289 18.65 14.52 42.53
C ILE A 289 18.62 15.95 41.98
N THR A 290 19.10 16.93 42.72
CA THR A 290 19.11 18.33 42.26
C THR A 290 20.05 18.53 41.06
N ARG A 291 21.17 17.81 41.00
CA ARG A 291 22.09 17.79 39.85
C ARG A 291 21.49 17.13 38.61
N THR A 292 20.68 16.09 38.75
CA THR A 292 19.99 15.48 37.60
C THR A 292 18.95 16.41 36.99
N LEU A 293 18.28 17.20 37.83
CA LEU A 293 17.25 18.14 37.43
C LEU A 293 17.83 19.41 36.80
N THR A 294 18.87 20.01 37.40
CA THR A 294 19.33 21.36 37.02
C THR A 294 20.49 21.42 36.02
N SER A 295 21.07 20.29 35.58
CA SER A 295 22.28 20.35 34.73
C SER A 295 21.96 20.92 33.33
N LEU A 296 22.13 22.22 33.15
CA LEU A 296 22.25 22.84 31.83
C LEU A 296 23.72 22.85 31.40
N ALA A 297 23.99 22.02 30.40
CA ALA A 297 25.03 22.13 29.37
C ALA A 297 26.48 22.51 29.76
N GLY A 298 27.39 21.57 29.51
CA GLY A 298 28.80 21.84 29.20
C GLY A 298 29.42 20.65 28.46
N GLY A 299 30.01 20.88 27.28
CA GLY A 299 30.70 19.87 26.47
C GLY A 299 29.81 18.97 25.60
N ILE A 300 30.36 17.83 25.15
CA ILE A 300 29.76 16.90 24.18
C ILE A 300 28.37 16.40 24.63
N GLY A 301 28.15 16.20 25.93
CA GLY A 301 26.86 15.78 26.48
C GLY A 301 25.74 16.82 26.30
N GLY A 302 26.05 18.11 26.22
CA GLY A 302 25.06 19.15 25.93
C GLY A 302 24.55 19.05 24.49
N ILE A 303 25.46 18.82 23.54
CA ILE A 303 25.14 18.67 22.10
C ILE A 303 24.20 17.47 21.90
N ILE A 304 24.53 16.31 22.49
CA ILE A 304 23.71 15.10 22.40
C ILE A 304 22.29 15.33 22.93
N ARG A 305 22.15 16.07 24.05
CA ARG A 305 20.82 16.42 24.60
C ARG A 305 20.00 17.26 23.64
N VAL A 306 20.61 18.24 22.95
CA VAL A 306 19.91 19.05 21.94
C VAL A 306 19.40 18.18 20.79
N PHE A 307 20.24 17.31 20.24
CA PHE A 307 19.81 16.38 19.19
C PHE A 307 18.71 15.42 19.65
N ARG A 308 18.79 14.91 20.88
CA ARG A 308 17.74 14.07 21.48
C ARG A 308 16.42 14.84 21.60
N LEU A 309 16.45 16.10 22.06
CA LEU A 309 15.25 16.93 22.17
C LEU A 309 14.64 17.28 20.81
N ALA A 310 15.48 17.57 19.82
CA ALA A 310 15.02 17.75 18.43
C ALA A 310 14.35 16.48 17.90
N ALA A 311 14.94 15.30 18.13
CA ALA A 311 14.34 14.02 17.75
C ALA A 311 13.00 13.77 18.47
N VAL A 312 12.90 14.09 19.77
CA VAL A 312 11.64 14.00 20.53
C VAL A 312 10.56 14.92 19.95
N ALA A 313 10.90 16.17 19.64
CA ALA A 313 9.95 17.13 19.08
C ALA A 313 9.44 16.70 17.70
N ILE A 314 10.33 16.24 16.82
CA ILE A 314 9.97 15.73 15.49
C ILE A 314 9.13 14.46 15.61
N ALA A 315 9.52 13.52 16.48
CA ALA A 315 8.79 12.29 16.71
C ALA A 315 7.38 12.56 17.23
N LEU A 316 7.22 13.51 18.16
CA LEU A 316 5.93 13.89 18.72
C LEU A 316 5.02 14.53 17.65
N PHE A 317 5.57 15.42 16.83
CA PHE A 317 4.83 16.04 15.73
C PHE A 317 4.33 14.98 14.73
N LEU A 318 5.21 14.07 14.29
CA LEU A 318 4.84 12.98 13.38
C LEU A 318 3.82 12.03 14.00
N ALA A 319 3.99 11.69 15.28
CA ALA A 319 3.08 10.81 16.01
C ALA A 319 1.65 11.35 15.97
N ILE A 320 1.46 12.65 16.26
CA ILE A 320 0.16 13.29 16.35
C ILE A 320 -0.46 13.52 14.96
N VAL A 321 0.32 14.02 14.00
CA VAL A 321 -0.23 14.52 12.73
C VAL A 321 -0.34 13.43 11.67
N GLN A 322 0.63 12.51 11.59
CA GLN A 322 0.78 11.66 10.40
C GLN A 322 0.64 10.16 10.70
N VAL A 323 0.97 9.72 11.91
CA VAL A 323 1.11 8.28 12.24
C VAL A 323 -0.13 7.70 12.92
N ALA A 324 -0.97 8.53 13.56
CA ALA A 324 -2.19 8.06 14.23
C ALA A 324 -3.08 7.14 13.36
N PRO A 325 -3.33 7.44 12.06
CA PRO A 325 -4.20 6.61 11.23
C PRO A 325 -3.66 5.21 10.94
N ASP A 326 -2.35 4.96 11.09
CA ASP A 326 -1.75 3.62 10.95
C ASP A 326 -2.18 2.66 12.07
N PHE A 327 -2.70 3.16 13.19
CA PHE A 327 -3.18 2.35 14.31
C PHE A 327 -4.70 2.26 14.37
N GLU A 328 -5.39 3.04 13.54
CA GLU A 328 -6.85 3.07 13.47
C GLU A 328 -7.37 1.79 12.80
N ARG A 329 -8.39 1.19 13.42
CA ARG A 329 -9.14 0.08 12.85
C ARG A 329 -10.45 0.62 12.30
N VAL A 330 -10.69 0.32 11.03
CA VAL A 330 -11.92 0.66 10.32
C VAL A 330 -12.71 -0.62 10.05
N GLN A 331 -14.02 -0.50 10.13
CA GLN A 331 -14.93 -1.58 9.79
C GLN A 331 -15.17 -1.58 8.28
N VAL A 332 -14.84 -2.69 7.62
CA VAL A 332 -14.98 -2.83 6.17
C VAL A 332 -15.92 -3.98 5.86
N LYS A 333 -16.89 -3.76 4.96
CA LYS A 333 -17.79 -4.81 4.48
C LYS A 333 -17.09 -5.67 3.44
N GLN A 334 -17.17 -6.98 3.59
CA GLN A 334 -16.60 -7.97 2.65
C GLN A 334 -17.51 -8.14 1.43
N LEU A 335 -17.43 -7.18 0.52
CA LEU A 335 -18.14 -7.18 -0.75
C LEU A 335 -17.27 -7.74 -1.88
N ALA A 336 -17.89 -8.34 -2.89
CA ALA A 336 -17.19 -8.77 -4.08
C ALA A 336 -16.86 -7.52 -4.92
N VAL A 337 -15.59 -7.16 -4.95
CA VAL A 337 -15.11 -5.97 -5.65
C VAL A 337 -13.98 -6.35 -6.60
N LEU A 338 -13.94 -5.70 -7.75
CA LEU A 338 -12.76 -5.77 -8.60
C LEU A 338 -11.67 -4.93 -7.96
N GLY A 339 -10.64 -5.58 -7.41
CA GLY A 339 -9.45 -4.88 -6.90
C GLY A 339 -8.83 -3.96 -7.95
N GLY A 340 -8.11 -2.93 -7.51
CA GLY A 340 -7.67 -1.77 -8.30
C GLY A 340 -7.15 -2.07 -9.72
N ARG A 341 -7.22 -1.07 -10.62
CA ARG A 341 -6.94 -1.21 -12.06
C ARG A 341 -5.58 -1.86 -12.34
N MET A 342 -5.60 -3.17 -12.56
CA MET A 342 -4.48 -3.93 -13.08
C MET A 342 -4.49 -3.87 -14.61
N ARG A 343 -3.31 -3.93 -15.24
CA ARG A 343 -3.15 -3.79 -16.70
C ARG A 343 -3.12 -5.13 -17.44
N THR A 344 -2.63 -6.21 -16.82
CA THR A 344 -2.45 -7.51 -17.49
C THR A 344 -3.47 -8.55 -17.04
N GLY A 345 -3.83 -9.49 -17.94
CA GLY A 345 -4.73 -10.60 -17.61
C GLY A 345 -4.16 -11.54 -16.54
N SER A 346 -2.84 -11.72 -16.51
CA SER A 346 -2.13 -12.51 -15.50
C SER A 346 -2.28 -11.94 -14.08
N ASP A 347 -2.21 -10.62 -13.91
CA ASP A 347 -2.36 -10.00 -12.59
C ASP A 347 -3.76 -10.22 -12.01
N TYR A 348 -4.79 -10.12 -12.86
CA TYR A 348 -6.16 -10.46 -12.51
C TYR A 348 -6.27 -11.95 -12.17
N HIS A 349 -5.64 -12.83 -12.95
CA HIS A 349 -5.66 -14.26 -12.72
C HIS A 349 -5.02 -14.66 -11.37
N ASP A 350 -3.88 -14.08 -11.01
CA ASP A 350 -3.20 -14.35 -9.74
C ASP A 350 -3.96 -13.78 -8.54
N THR A 351 -4.61 -12.64 -8.73
CA THR A 351 -5.50 -12.05 -7.71
C THR A 351 -6.73 -12.92 -7.50
N ALA A 352 -7.35 -13.43 -8.56
CA ALA A 352 -8.46 -14.37 -8.48
C ALA A 352 -8.08 -15.66 -7.76
N LYS A 353 -6.90 -16.24 -8.05
CA LYS A 353 -6.39 -17.42 -7.33
C LYS A 353 -6.17 -17.18 -5.85
N ARG A 354 -5.72 -15.98 -5.47
CA ARG A 354 -5.60 -15.59 -4.05
C ARG A 354 -6.98 -15.47 -3.39
N ALA A 355 -7.93 -14.81 -4.05
CA ALA A 355 -9.30 -14.69 -3.56
C ALA A 355 -9.97 -16.06 -3.37
N GLY A 356 -9.85 -16.96 -4.36
CA GLY A 356 -10.38 -18.32 -4.27
C GLY A 356 -9.80 -19.13 -3.11
N ARG A 357 -8.49 -19.02 -2.83
CA ARG A 357 -7.85 -19.65 -1.65
C ARG A 357 -8.37 -19.11 -0.31
N MET A 358 -8.84 -17.86 -0.28
CA MET A 358 -9.49 -17.26 0.89
C MET A 358 -10.99 -17.62 0.97
N GLY A 359 -11.52 -18.39 0.01
CA GLY A 359 -12.94 -18.73 -0.11
C GLY A 359 -13.81 -17.61 -0.67
N GLN A 360 -13.21 -16.49 -1.11
CA GLN A 360 -13.90 -15.35 -1.72
C GLN A 360 -14.15 -15.62 -3.21
N TRP A 361 -14.97 -16.64 -3.48
CA TRP A 361 -15.22 -17.11 -4.85
C TRP A 361 -15.90 -16.06 -5.72
N ALA A 362 -16.77 -15.21 -5.15
CA ALA A 362 -17.43 -14.18 -5.92
C ALA A 362 -16.46 -13.11 -6.41
N THR A 363 -15.56 -12.66 -5.53
CA THR A 363 -14.45 -11.77 -5.87
C THR A 363 -13.54 -12.41 -6.92
N ALA A 364 -13.25 -13.71 -6.78
CA ALA A 364 -12.44 -14.45 -7.74
C ALA A 364 -13.08 -14.49 -9.14
N VAL A 365 -14.40 -14.68 -9.23
CA VAL A 365 -15.15 -14.63 -10.50
C VAL A 365 -14.99 -13.27 -11.18
N LEU A 366 -15.17 -12.15 -10.48
CA LEU A 366 -15.00 -10.81 -11.07
C LEU A 366 -13.60 -10.62 -11.68
N HIS A 367 -12.57 -11.05 -10.96
CA HIS A 367 -11.20 -10.97 -11.47
C HIS A 367 -10.96 -11.92 -12.66
N TRP A 368 -11.49 -13.14 -12.64
CA TRP A 368 -11.36 -14.07 -13.79
C TRP A 368 -12.18 -13.63 -15.00
N GLN A 369 -13.35 -12.99 -14.82
CA GLN A 369 -14.09 -12.36 -15.90
C GLN A 369 -13.22 -11.30 -16.58
N ARG A 370 -12.60 -10.41 -15.80
CA ARG A 370 -11.70 -9.38 -16.35
C ARG A 370 -10.48 -9.99 -17.03
N ALA A 371 -9.88 -11.04 -16.46
CA ALA A 371 -8.76 -11.76 -17.08
C ALA A 371 -9.15 -12.35 -18.45
N CYS A 372 -10.32 -12.98 -18.54
CA CYS A 372 -10.84 -13.53 -19.79
C CYS A 372 -11.20 -12.44 -20.81
N ALA A 373 -11.64 -11.26 -20.35
CA ALA A 373 -11.94 -10.12 -21.22
C ALA A 373 -10.67 -9.53 -21.84
N LEU A 374 -9.56 -9.49 -21.09
CA LEU A 374 -8.27 -9.02 -21.59
C LEU A 374 -7.61 -10.04 -22.53
N GLU A 375 -7.68 -11.34 -22.21
CA GLU A 375 -7.05 -12.42 -22.98
C GLU A 375 -8.07 -13.52 -23.31
N PRO A 376 -8.98 -13.29 -24.28
CA PRO A 376 -10.10 -14.20 -24.56
C PRO A 376 -9.67 -15.54 -25.15
N THR A 377 -8.46 -15.68 -25.67
CA THR A 377 -7.93 -16.93 -26.22
C THR A 377 -7.28 -17.82 -25.15
N HIS A 378 -7.04 -17.30 -23.94
CA HIS A 378 -6.32 -18.03 -22.91
C HIS A 378 -7.22 -19.05 -22.19
N LEU A 379 -7.09 -20.32 -22.59
CA LEU A 379 -7.96 -21.42 -22.14
C LEU A 379 -7.94 -21.63 -20.62
N LEU A 380 -6.79 -21.41 -19.97
CA LEU A 380 -6.66 -21.62 -18.52
C LEU A 380 -7.56 -20.66 -17.72
N TYR A 381 -7.71 -19.41 -18.17
CA TYR A 381 -8.55 -18.43 -17.46
C TYR A 381 -10.02 -18.83 -17.53
N GLN A 382 -10.47 -19.29 -18.70
CA GLN A 382 -11.86 -19.75 -18.89
C GLN A 382 -12.16 -21.01 -18.09
N GLN A 383 -11.21 -21.94 -18.02
CA GLN A 383 -11.35 -23.11 -17.16
C GLN A 383 -11.56 -22.71 -15.71
N HIS A 384 -10.71 -21.82 -15.17
CA HIS A 384 -10.84 -21.39 -13.78
C HIS A 384 -12.11 -20.57 -13.53
N LEU A 385 -12.51 -19.72 -14.48
CA LEU A 385 -13.78 -19.00 -14.43
C LEU A 385 -14.98 -19.98 -14.39
N GLY A 386 -14.99 -20.98 -15.26
CA GLY A 386 -16.02 -22.02 -15.31
C GLY A 386 -16.10 -22.80 -13.99
N GLN A 387 -14.95 -23.23 -13.46
CA GLN A 387 -14.88 -23.88 -12.15
C GLN A 387 -15.42 -22.99 -11.02
N ALA A 388 -15.08 -21.71 -11.03
CA ALA A 388 -15.53 -20.75 -10.02
C ALA A 388 -17.06 -20.54 -10.04
N TYR A 389 -17.66 -20.44 -11.23
CA TYR A 389 -19.11 -20.40 -11.36
C TYR A 389 -19.78 -21.67 -10.84
N ALA A 390 -19.20 -22.84 -11.11
CA ALA A 390 -19.72 -24.11 -10.61
C ALA A 390 -19.69 -24.18 -9.08
N GLN A 391 -18.61 -23.68 -8.44
CA GLN A 391 -18.49 -23.61 -6.98
C GLN A 391 -19.54 -22.70 -6.34
N LEU A 392 -19.93 -21.62 -7.03
CA LEU A 392 -20.97 -20.69 -6.58
C LEU A 392 -22.40 -21.14 -6.90
N GLY A 393 -22.58 -22.29 -7.59
CA GLY A 393 -23.90 -22.80 -7.99
C GLY A 393 -24.44 -22.24 -9.32
N PHE A 394 -23.68 -21.38 -10.02
CA PHE A 394 -24.04 -20.87 -11.34
C PHE A 394 -23.70 -21.87 -12.46
N HIS A 395 -24.31 -23.07 -12.39
CA HIS A 395 -23.97 -24.18 -13.29
C HIS A 395 -24.18 -23.88 -14.77
N ARG A 396 -25.23 -23.13 -15.14
CA ARG A 396 -25.48 -22.76 -16.55
C ARG A 396 -24.36 -21.90 -17.13
N ARG A 397 -23.97 -20.82 -16.43
CA ARG A 397 -22.81 -19.97 -16.81
C ARG A 397 -21.51 -20.78 -16.89
N SER A 398 -21.31 -21.67 -15.91
CA SER A 398 -20.14 -22.53 -15.88
C SER A 398 -20.03 -23.38 -17.15
N LEU A 399 -21.12 -24.06 -17.54
CA LEU A 399 -21.15 -24.93 -18.71
C LEU A 399 -20.88 -24.16 -20.00
N ASP A 400 -21.48 -22.99 -20.17
CA ASP A 400 -21.28 -22.14 -21.35
C ASP A 400 -19.82 -21.72 -21.52
N VAL A 401 -19.18 -21.22 -20.46
CA VAL A 401 -17.76 -20.86 -20.47
C VAL A 401 -16.87 -22.07 -20.77
N LEU A 402 -17.14 -23.22 -20.15
CA LEU A 402 -16.35 -24.44 -20.35
C LEU A 402 -16.54 -25.04 -21.75
N GLN A 403 -17.75 -25.03 -22.31
CA GLN A 403 -18.03 -25.48 -23.67
C GLN A 403 -17.35 -24.58 -24.71
N SER A 404 -17.37 -23.26 -24.47
CA SER A 404 -16.65 -22.27 -25.27
C SER A 404 -15.13 -22.46 -25.21
N ALA A 405 -14.58 -22.85 -24.06
CA ALA A 405 -13.17 -23.21 -23.95
C ALA A 405 -12.86 -24.53 -24.66
N ARG A 406 -13.75 -25.52 -24.55
CA ARG A 406 -13.62 -26.86 -25.14
C ARG A 406 -13.61 -26.83 -26.67
N SER A 407 -14.43 -25.98 -27.28
CA SER A 407 -14.47 -25.81 -28.74
C SER A 407 -13.19 -25.17 -29.30
N ARG A 408 -12.46 -24.40 -28.50
CA ARG A 408 -11.21 -23.72 -28.87
C ARG A 408 -9.95 -24.51 -28.51
N ALA A 409 -10.05 -25.51 -27.64
CA ALA A 409 -8.93 -26.36 -27.28
C ALA A 409 -8.48 -27.25 -28.45
N THR A 410 -7.22 -27.16 -28.85
CA THR A 410 -6.63 -27.97 -29.93
C THR A 410 -5.97 -29.27 -29.41
N HIS A 411 -5.44 -29.25 -28.20
CA HIS A 411 -4.74 -30.40 -27.61
C HIS A 411 -5.71 -31.44 -27.03
N PRO A 412 -5.56 -32.75 -27.34
CA PRO A 412 -6.49 -33.80 -26.90
C PRO A 412 -6.53 -33.96 -25.38
N ASP A 413 -5.39 -33.78 -24.68
CA ASP A 413 -5.34 -33.86 -23.22
C ASP A 413 -6.18 -32.73 -22.58
N LYS A 414 -6.09 -31.51 -23.13
CA LYS A 414 -6.85 -30.37 -22.64
C LYS A 414 -8.35 -30.51 -22.92
N GLN A 415 -8.67 -31.10 -24.08
CA GLN A 415 -10.03 -31.44 -24.44
C GLN A 415 -10.64 -32.44 -23.44
N ALA A 416 -9.92 -33.52 -23.13
CA ALA A 416 -10.35 -34.52 -22.15
C ALA A 416 -10.52 -33.93 -20.74
N GLU A 417 -9.61 -33.05 -20.30
CA GLU A 417 -9.73 -32.35 -19.01
C GLU A 417 -10.99 -31.47 -18.95
N LEU A 418 -11.27 -30.70 -20.00
CA LEU A 418 -12.47 -29.87 -20.08
C LEU A 418 -13.75 -30.71 -20.15
N ASP A 419 -13.75 -31.82 -20.87
CA ASP A 419 -14.89 -32.74 -20.96
C ASP A 419 -15.24 -33.35 -19.59
N GLN A 420 -14.23 -33.72 -18.80
CA GLN A 420 -14.42 -34.19 -17.42
C GLN A 420 -15.05 -33.11 -16.53
N LEU A 421 -14.58 -31.87 -16.64
CA LEU A 421 -15.15 -30.74 -15.87
C LEU A 421 -16.61 -30.47 -16.29
N ILE A 422 -16.91 -30.48 -17.58
CA ILE A 422 -18.27 -30.29 -18.10
C ILE A 422 -19.20 -31.36 -17.55
N GLN A 423 -18.80 -32.64 -17.59
CA GLN A 423 -19.58 -33.74 -17.04
C GLN A 423 -19.83 -33.58 -15.54
N ALA A 424 -18.81 -33.21 -14.76
CA ALA A 424 -18.95 -32.97 -13.33
C ALA A 424 -19.95 -31.83 -13.02
N VAL A 425 -19.90 -30.74 -13.79
CA VAL A 425 -20.85 -29.62 -13.62
C VAL A 425 -22.27 -30.03 -14.01
N GLN A 426 -22.46 -30.83 -15.06
CA GLN A 426 -23.79 -31.35 -15.45
C GLN A 426 -24.39 -32.25 -14.37
N GLN A 427 -23.59 -33.12 -13.75
CA GLN A 427 -24.03 -33.97 -12.64
C GLN A 427 -24.46 -33.14 -11.43
N ASN A 428 -23.66 -32.14 -11.04
CA ASN A 428 -24.01 -31.24 -9.94
C ASN A 428 -25.28 -30.44 -10.22
N MET A 429 -25.46 -29.98 -11.45
CA MET A 429 -26.68 -29.27 -11.87
C MET A 429 -27.92 -30.18 -11.78
N ALA A 430 -27.83 -31.44 -12.22
CA ALA A 430 -28.92 -32.39 -12.14
C ALA A 430 -29.27 -32.72 -10.67
N ALA A 431 -28.27 -32.87 -9.81
CA ALA A 431 -28.47 -33.08 -8.38
C ALA A 431 -29.17 -31.89 -7.71
N ALA A 432 -28.75 -30.66 -8.03
CA ALA A 432 -29.36 -29.44 -7.49
C ALA A 432 -30.79 -29.19 -7.97
N GLN A 433 -31.20 -29.74 -9.12
CA GLN A 433 -32.58 -29.69 -9.60
C GLN A 433 -33.49 -30.74 -8.97
N ALA A 434 -32.91 -31.81 -8.40
CA ALA A 434 -33.64 -32.90 -7.77
C ALA A 434 -33.90 -32.66 -6.27
N SER A 435 -33.12 -31.77 -5.64
CA SER A 435 -33.30 -31.27 -4.27
C SER A 435 -34.22 -30.07 -4.23
#